data_AF-A0A429FG60-F1
#
_entry.id   AF-A0A429FG60-F1
#
_cell.length_a   1.000
_cell.length_b   1.000
_cell.length_c   1.000
_cell.angle_alpha   90.00
_cell.angle_beta   90.00
_cell.angle_gamma   90.00
#
_symmetry.space_group_name_H-M   'P 1'
#
loop_
_entity.id
_entity.type
_entity.pdbx_description
1 polymer ?
#
loop_
_entity_poly.entity_id
_entity_poly.type
_entity_poly.pdbx_seq_one_letter_code
_entity_poly.pdbx_strand_id
1 'polypeptide(L)'
;MDDASLIQAALRTAIESRTALDGRASDALARTIAAQFYSGGDDVSYGFVATGSIPDNPRWLWRQLEPDPDFTLPLDRRALGYLAVYLLRHAGRGPVDGWNGLWLRAGEYPVDALPPGRDGLAMRPGSA
;
A
#
# COMPACT_ATOMS: atom_id res chain seq x y z
N MET A 1 -8.17 -16.47 -7.95
CA MET A 1 -7.15 -15.42 -7.74
C MET A 1 -6.87 -15.43 -6.25
N ASP A 2 -5.63 -15.66 -5.84
CA ASP A 2 -5.25 -15.66 -4.42
C ASP A 2 -4.95 -14.24 -3.93
N ASP A 3 -4.90 -14.06 -2.62
CA ASP A 3 -4.65 -12.77 -1.97
C ASP A 3 -3.29 -12.18 -2.40
N ALA A 4 -2.28 -13.03 -2.61
CA ALA A 4 -0.97 -12.61 -3.08
C ALA A 4 -1.03 -11.98 -4.48
N SER A 5 -1.83 -12.55 -5.39
CA SER A 5 -2.03 -12.04 -6.74
C SER A 5 -2.79 -10.70 -6.73
N LEU A 6 -3.77 -10.55 -5.82
CA LEU A 6 -4.51 -9.29 -5.63
C LEU A 6 -3.59 -8.18 -5.11
N ILE A 7 -2.76 -8.48 -4.12
CA ILE A 7 -1.78 -7.54 -3.54
C ILE A 7 -0.76 -7.10 -4.61
N GLN A 8 -0.24 -8.04 -5.40
CA GLN A 8 0.70 -7.75 -6.49
C GLN A 8 0.08 -6.88 -7.59
N ALA A 9 -1.18 -7.11 -7.94
CA ALA A 9 -1.91 -6.26 -8.89
C ALA A 9 -2.12 -4.84 -8.34
N ALA A 10 -2.53 -4.71 -7.08
CA ALA A 10 -2.72 -3.43 -6.41
C ALA A 10 -1.41 -2.62 -6.33
N LEU A 11 -0.30 -3.27 -6.00
CA LEU A 11 1.03 -2.63 -5.95
C LEU A 11 1.47 -2.12 -7.31
N ARG A 12 1.30 -2.92 -8.36
CA ARG A 12 1.62 -2.50 -9.72
C ARG A 12 0.86 -1.24 -10.12
N THR A 13 -0.46 -1.24 -9.91
CA THR A 13 -1.30 -0.08 -10.19
C THR A 13 -0.89 1.15 -9.39
N ALA A 14 -0.57 0.99 -8.10
CA ALA A 14 -0.16 2.10 -7.25
C ALA A 14 1.21 2.69 -7.64
N ILE A 15 2.18 1.84 -8.00
CA ILE A 15 3.52 2.26 -8.46
C ILE A 15 3.46 3.00 -9.81
N GLU A 16 2.55 2.57 -10.69
CA GLU A 16 2.35 3.17 -12.02
C GLU A 16 1.49 4.44 -11.97
N SER A 17 0.74 4.66 -10.89
CA SER A 17 -0.15 5.82 -10.73
C SER A 17 0.60 7.07 -10.26
N ARG A 18 0.57 8.12 -11.08
CA ARG A 18 1.16 9.45 -10.78
C ARG A 18 0.44 10.18 -9.62
N THR A 19 -0.76 9.74 -9.26
CA THR A 19 -1.62 10.31 -8.21
C THR A 19 -1.49 9.61 -6.85
N ALA A 20 -0.68 8.56 -6.72
CA ALA A 20 -0.55 7.77 -5.48
C ALA A 20 0.05 8.52 -4.27
N LEU A 21 0.25 9.83 -4.37
CA LEU A 21 0.97 10.68 -3.40
C LEU A 21 0.04 11.61 -2.60
N ASP A 22 -1.28 11.45 -2.65
CA ASP A 22 -2.13 12.00 -1.59
C ASP A 22 -1.93 11.21 -0.27
N GLY A 23 -2.19 11.85 0.87
CA GLY A 23 -1.86 11.26 2.18
C GLY A 23 -2.51 9.90 2.41
N ARG A 24 -3.79 9.73 2.05
CA ARG A 24 -4.56 8.50 2.32
C ARG A 24 -4.20 7.38 1.34
N ALA A 25 -3.97 7.70 0.07
CA ALA A 25 -3.45 6.75 -0.91
C ALA A 25 -2.03 6.29 -0.53
N SER A 26 -1.22 7.18 0.06
CA SER A 26 0.11 6.84 0.57
C SER A 26 0.03 5.86 1.74
N ASP A 27 -0.91 6.05 2.68
CA ASP A 27 -1.12 5.13 3.81
C ASP A 27 -1.59 3.75 3.33
N ALA A 28 -2.55 3.70 2.41
CA ALA A 28 -3.06 2.45 1.83
C ALA A 28 -1.96 1.68 1.08
N LEU A 29 -1.13 2.40 0.30
CA LEU A 29 0.02 1.83 -0.40
C LEU A 29 1.05 1.30 0.58
N ALA A 30 1.44 2.10 1.58
CA ALA A 30 2.41 1.70 2.59
C ALA A 30 1.95 0.44 3.34
N ARG A 31 0.67 0.38 3.72
CA ARG A 31 0.09 -0.80 4.37
C ARG A 31 0.10 -2.03 3.46
N THR A 32 -0.24 -1.87 2.18
CA THR A 32 -0.24 -2.96 1.20
C THR A 32 1.16 -3.54 1.00
N ILE A 33 2.17 -2.68 0.85
CA ILE A 33 3.58 -3.09 0.77
C ILE A 33 3.96 -3.84 2.05
N ALA A 34 3.70 -3.26 3.22
CA ALA A 34 4.07 -3.87 4.49
C ALA A 34 3.41 -5.24 4.71
N ALA A 35 2.14 -5.38 4.38
CA ALA A 35 1.40 -6.64 4.48
C ALA A 35 1.96 -7.71 3.53
N GLN A 36 2.43 -7.34 2.33
CA GLN A 36 3.06 -8.28 1.41
C GLN A 36 4.33 -8.90 2.00
N PHE A 37 5.18 -8.06 2.61
CA PHE A 37 6.50 -8.50 3.05
C PHE A 37 6.55 -8.94 4.52
N TYR A 38 5.46 -8.76 5.27
CA TYR A 38 5.37 -9.23 6.63
C TYR A 38 5.32 -10.77 6.68
N SER A 39 6.40 -11.37 7.16
CA SER A 39 6.57 -12.82 7.28
C SER A 39 6.16 -13.38 8.65
N GLY A 40 5.73 -12.52 9.58
CA GLY A 40 5.44 -12.90 10.97
C GLY A 40 6.64 -12.76 11.92
N GLY A 41 6.39 -12.93 13.22
CA GLY A 41 7.44 -13.18 14.21
C GLY A 41 8.04 -11.97 14.94
N ASP A 42 7.60 -10.76 14.63
CA ASP A 42 8.05 -9.54 15.32
C ASP A 42 6.89 -8.58 15.64
N ASP A 43 6.85 -8.09 16.87
CA ASP A 43 5.78 -7.26 17.43
C ASP A 43 5.74 -5.85 16.82
N VAL A 44 6.89 -5.31 16.44
CA VAL A 44 6.98 -3.94 15.91
C VAL A 44 6.51 -3.91 14.45
N SER A 45 6.93 -4.89 13.66
CA SER A 45 6.47 -5.08 12.29
C SER A 45 4.98 -5.41 12.25
N TYR A 46 4.51 -6.26 13.17
CA TYR A 46 3.08 -6.48 13.38
C TYR A 46 2.35 -5.19 13.76
N GLY A 47 2.88 -4.41 14.70
CA GLY A 47 2.29 -3.14 15.13
C GLY A 47 2.15 -2.14 14.00
N PHE A 48 3.14 -2.05 13.11
CA PHE A 48 3.02 -1.23 11.91
C PHE A 48 1.95 -1.77 10.95
N VAL A 49 2.00 -3.06 10.62
CA VAL A 49 1.02 -3.66 9.70
C VAL A 49 -0.41 -3.57 10.24
N ALA A 50 -0.60 -3.80 11.54
CA ALA A 50 -1.89 -3.85 12.20
C ALA A 50 -2.47 -2.45 12.47
N THR A 51 -1.69 -1.55 13.07
CA THR A 51 -2.19 -0.26 13.59
C THR A 51 -1.50 0.97 13.02
N GLY A 52 -0.51 0.79 12.15
CA GLY A 52 0.25 1.91 11.57
C GLY A 52 1.22 2.51 12.56
N SER A 53 1.59 1.79 13.62
CA SER A 53 2.54 2.28 14.63
C SER A 53 3.94 2.35 14.02
N ILE A 54 4.46 3.57 13.84
CA ILE A 54 5.80 3.79 13.29
C ILE A 54 6.75 4.17 14.42
N PRO A 55 7.85 3.42 14.64
CA PRO A 55 8.83 3.75 15.66
C PRO A 55 9.66 4.99 15.29
N ASP A 56 10.30 5.61 16.28
CA ASP A 56 11.22 6.74 16.07
C ASP A 56 12.40 6.37 15.14
N ASN A 57 12.82 5.11 15.17
CA ASN A 57 13.84 4.57 14.28
C ASN A 57 13.22 3.67 13.20
N PRO A 58 12.70 4.24 12.10
CA PRO A 58 12.05 3.48 11.04
C PRO A 58 13.01 2.58 10.26
N ARG A 59 14.33 2.80 10.35
CA ARG A 59 15.33 2.00 9.62
C ARG A 59 15.34 0.54 10.08
N TRP A 60 15.06 0.30 11.35
CA TRP A 60 14.95 -1.06 11.86
C TRP A 60 13.70 -1.75 11.31
N LEU A 61 12.55 -1.07 11.32
CA LEU A 61 11.29 -1.58 10.78
C LEU A 61 11.40 -1.90 9.28
N TRP A 62 12.04 -1.01 8.50
CA TRP A 62 12.28 -1.23 7.08
C TRP A 62 13.12 -2.49 6.82
N ARG A 63 14.18 -2.72 7.62
CA ARG A 63 15.04 -3.91 7.49
C ARG A 63 14.34 -5.22 7.86
N GLN A 64 13.33 -5.20 8.72
CA GLN A 64 12.52 -6.38 9.02
C GLN A 64 11.57 -6.72 7.87
N LEU A 65 11.12 -5.71 7.12
CA LEU A 65 10.21 -5.86 5.99
C LEU A 65 10.94 -6.08 4.65
N GLU A 66 12.24 -5.82 4.56
CA GLU A 66 13.02 -6.17 3.38
C GLU A 66 13.37 -7.68 3.45
N PRO A 67 12.89 -8.52 2.52
CA PRO A 67 13.40 -9.87 2.38
C PRO A 67 14.87 -9.82 1.96
N ASP A 68 15.56 -10.96 1.93
CA ASP A 68 16.98 -11.00 1.59
C ASP A 68 17.30 -10.11 0.36
N PRO A 69 18.10 -9.03 0.53
CA PRO A 69 18.32 -8.06 -0.51
C PRO A 69 18.90 -8.70 -1.76
N ASP A 70 19.64 -9.81 -1.65
CA ASP A 70 20.23 -10.51 -2.79
C ASP A 70 19.20 -11.24 -3.67
N PHE A 71 18.04 -11.57 -3.11
CA PHE A 71 16.95 -12.27 -3.80
C PHE A 71 15.73 -11.40 -4.08
N THR A 72 15.74 -10.14 -3.66
CA THR A 72 14.61 -9.24 -3.85
C THR A 72 14.50 -8.80 -5.31
N LEU A 73 13.35 -9.05 -5.93
CA LEU A 73 13.09 -8.70 -7.32
C LEU A 73 13.12 -7.16 -7.52
N PRO A 74 13.45 -6.66 -8.73
CA PRO A 74 13.51 -5.22 -8.98
C PRO A 74 12.21 -4.46 -8.66
N LEU A 75 11.05 -5.07 -8.93
CA LEU A 75 9.74 -4.48 -8.62
C LEU A 75 9.52 -4.38 -7.09
N ASP A 76 9.88 -5.43 -6.37
CA ASP A 76 9.78 -5.48 -4.91
C ASP A 76 10.72 -4.47 -4.25
N ARG A 77 11.97 -4.35 -4.74
CA ARG A 77 12.90 -3.30 -4.29
C ARG A 77 12.33 -1.90 -4.50
N ARG A 78 11.66 -1.66 -5.62
CA ARG A 78 11.00 -0.37 -5.88
C ARG A 78 9.84 -0.12 -4.90
N ALA A 79 9.02 -1.13 -4.63
CA ALA A 79 7.95 -1.06 -3.64
C ALA A 79 8.50 -0.75 -2.24
N LEU A 80 9.54 -1.47 -1.80
CA LEU A 80 10.23 -1.23 -0.54
C LEU A 80 10.87 0.16 -0.46
N GLY A 81 11.30 0.72 -1.59
CA GLY A 81 11.76 2.12 -1.68
C GLY A 81 10.65 3.14 -1.40
N TYR A 82 9.43 2.93 -1.89
CA TYR A 82 8.28 3.77 -1.55
C TYR A 82 7.95 3.67 -0.05
N LEU A 83 7.99 2.47 0.51
CA LEU A 83 7.78 2.26 1.94
C LEU A 83 8.86 2.95 2.78
N ALA A 84 10.13 2.90 2.37
CA ALA A 84 11.21 3.62 3.06
C ALA A 84 10.94 5.13 3.14
N VAL A 85 10.52 5.74 2.02
CA VAL A 85 10.17 7.17 1.98
C VAL A 85 8.98 7.47 2.88
N TYR A 86 7.95 6.61 2.88
CA TYR A 86 6.80 6.74 3.76
C TYR A 86 7.22 6.72 5.24
N LEU A 87 7.97 5.71 5.66
CA LEU A 87 8.41 5.56 7.04
C LEU A 87 9.28 6.72 7.52
N LEU A 88 10.17 7.25 6.65
CA LEU A 88 11.00 8.42 6.98
C LEU A 88 10.17 9.69 7.20
N ARG A 89 9.09 9.88 6.43
CA ARG A 89 8.20 11.05 6.57
C ARG A 89 7.33 11.00 7.82
N HIS A 90 7.08 9.79 8.34
CA HIS A 90 6.15 9.55 9.45
C HIS A 90 6.84 9.00 10.72
N ALA A 91 8.18 8.98 10.74
CA ALA A 91 8.98 8.52 11.87
C ALA A 91 8.55 9.19 13.18
N GLY A 92 8.36 8.40 14.23
CA GLY A 92 8.02 8.89 15.58
C GLY A 92 6.63 9.53 15.74
N ARG A 93 5.74 9.40 14.74
CA ARG A 93 4.36 9.90 14.85
C ARG A 93 3.43 8.97 15.62
N GLY A 94 3.86 7.74 15.92
CA GLY A 94 2.99 6.73 16.53
C GLY A 94 1.99 6.15 15.52
N PRO A 95 0.82 5.67 15.98
CA PRO A 95 -0.22 5.12 15.12
C PRO A 95 -0.73 6.15 14.09
N VAL A 96 -0.99 5.70 12.87
CA VAL A 96 -1.56 6.54 11.81
C VAL A 96 -3.09 6.54 11.91
N ASP A 97 -3.71 7.72 11.92
CA ASP A 97 -5.16 7.86 11.99
C ASP A 97 -5.86 7.22 10.78
N GLY A 98 -6.95 6.49 11.04
CA GLY A 98 -7.71 5.82 9.99
C GLY A 98 -7.05 4.56 9.41
N TRP A 99 -5.87 4.16 9.91
CA TRP A 99 -5.13 2.99 9.43
C TRP A 99 -6.02 1.75 9.36
N ASN A 100 -6.72 1.42 10.44
CA ASN A 100 -7.64 0.26 10.54
C ASN A 100 -8.75 0.25 9.47
N GLY A 101 -9.15 1.42 8.97
CA GLY A 101 -10.14 1.55 7.90
C GLY A 101 -9.59 1.28 6.50
N LEU A 102 -8.30 1.00 6.35
CA LEU A 102 -7.65 0.68 5.07
C LEU A 102 -7.80 -0.79 4.67
N TRP A 103 -8.18 -1.67 5.58
CA TRP A 103 -8.47 -3.06 5.21
C TRP A 103 -9.69 -3.14 4.30
N LEU A 104 -9.57 -3.96 3.25
CA LEU A 104 -10.72 -4.38 2.47
C LEU A 104 -11.66 -5.15 3.40
N ARG A 105 -12.88 -4.66 3.57
CA ARG A 105 -13.92 -5.35 4.32
C ARG A 105 -14.73 -6.20 3.36
N ALA A 106 -14.88 -7.49 3.70
CA ALA A 106 -15.69 -8.41 2.92
C ALA A 106 -17.12 -7.87 2.80
N GLY A 107 -17.58 -7.68 1.55
CA GLY A 107 -18.94 -7.19 1.24
C GLY A 107 -19.10 -5.68 1.09
N GLU A 108 -18.09 -4.85 1.37
CA GLU A 108 -18.20 -3.39 1.18
C GLU A 108 -17.90 -2.90 -0.24
N TYR A 109 -17.28 -3.74 -1.08
CA TYR A 109 -17.10 -3.48 -2.51
C TYR A 109 -17.80 -4.58 -3.32
N PRO A 110 -18.93 -4.28 -3.97
CA PRO A 110 -19.58 -5.20 -4.89
C PRO A 110 -18.59 -5.54 -6.01
N VAL A 111 -18.45 -6.83 -6.34
CA VAL A 111 -17.63 -7.30 -7.48
C VAL A 111 -18.12 -6.70 -8.82
N ASP A 112 -19.38 -6.24 -8.84
CA ASP A 112 -20.05 -5.59 -9.98
C ASP A 112 -20.03 -4.06 -9.93
N ALA A 113 -19.43 -3.46 -8.89
CA ALA A 113 -19.28 -2.01 -8.84
C ALA A 113 -18.15 -1.61 -9.77
N LEU A 114 -18.50 -1.00 -10.91
CA LEU A 114 -17.55 -0.32 -11.78
C LEU A 114 -16.67 0.59 -10.90
N PRO A 115 -15.32 0.56 -11.01
CA PRO A 115 -14.48 1.50 -10.26
C PRO A 115 -14.99 2.92 -10.55
N PRO A 116 -15.00 3.82 -9.55
CA PRO A 116 -15.45 5.19 -9.76
C PRO A 116 -14.69 5.74 -10.96
N GLY A 117 -15.46 6.02 -12.01
CA GLY A 117 -14.93 6.37 -13.32
C GLY A 117 -14.01 7.57 -13.20
N ARG A 118 -12.93 7.56 -13.99
CA ARG A 118 -12.30 8.79 -14.43
C ARG A 118 -13.38 9.59 -15.15
N ASP A 119 -13.98 10.55 -14.46
CA ASP A 119 -15.04 11.37 -15.02
C ASP A 119 -14.63 11.98 -16.36
N GLY A 120 -15.49 11.79 -17.36
CA GLY A 120 -15.78 12.85 -18.32
C GLY A 120 -14.89 12.97 -19.55
N LEU A 121 -14.86 11.96 -20.41
CA LEU A 121 -14.76 12.20 -21.86
C LEU A 121 -15.99 11.62 -22.54
N ALA A 122 -17.11 12.31 -22.37
CA ALA A 122 -18.29 12.10 -23.19
C ALA A 122 -17.98 12.51 -24.63
N MET A 123 -17.55 11.57 -25.48
CA MET A 123 -17.76 11.73 -26.91
C MET A 123 -19.26 11.65 -27.16
N ARG A 124 -19.88 12.81 -27.41
CA ARG A 124 -21.23 12.86 -27.98
C ARG A 124 -21.12 12.30 -29.40
N PRO A 125 -21.86 11.26 -29.78
CA PRO A 125 -22.00 10.91 -31.18
C PRO A 125 -22.80 12.04 -31.86
N GLY A 126 -22.18 12.69 -32.84
CA GLY A 126 -22.88 13.60 -33.75
C GLY A 126 -24.02 12.86 -34.42
N SER A 127 -25.25 13.36 -34.25
CA SER A 127 -26.42 12.90 -34.99
C SER A 127 -26.56 13.71 -36.27
N ALA A 128 -26.72 12.98 -37.37
CA ALA A 128 -27.16 13.36 -38.73
C ALA A 128 -26.27 14.33 -39.54
#